data_AF-A0A4R5NG37-F1
#
_entry.id   AF-A0A4R5NG37-F1
#
_cell.length_a   1.000
_cell.length_b   1.000
_cell.length_c   1.000
_cell.angle_alpha   90.00
_cell.angle_beta   90.00
_cell.angle_gamma   90.00
#
_symmetry.space_group_name_H-M   'P 1'
#
loop_
_entity.id
_entity.type
_entity.pdbx_description
1 polymer ?
#
loop_
_entity_poly.entity_id
_entity_poly.type
_entity_poly.pdbx_seq_one_letter_code
_entity_poly.pdbx_strand_id
1 'polypeptide(L)'
;MGMTNESYRKTDSWAYWTVPAGLSKDASAKETQTAFHDSYQPGFPATIDKDDLTAKLSQVKYIFVGLNPGNAGPEQELFGNFHGQIRSADYRLAAAAYGTGAWGAFMTDLSGEIQSDSKQIKVTEANVQDLINHLDELGIPETAVLIAMGTKTFKGLDGKLPASHPLEQMYHYSNANSGHWDAETEHNKIQKIVEKHG
;
A
#
# COMPACT_ATOMS: atom_id res chain seq x y z
N MET A 1 8.99 -7.87 24.53
CA MET A 1 7.88 -6.92 24.78
C MET A 1 6.88 -7.14 23.67
N GLY A 2 5.59 -7.31 23.98
CA GLY A 2 4.56 -7.43 22.94
C GLY A 2 4.41 -6.09 22.22
N MET A 3 4.35 -6.09 20.89
CA MET A 3 3.99 -4.91 20.12
C MET A 3 2.55 -4.53 20.45
N THR A 4 2.31 -3.24 20.67
CA THR A 4 0.97 -2.71 20.95
C THR A 4 0.51 -1.88 19.77
N ASN A 5 -0.79 -1.64 19.64
CA ASN A 5 -1.35 -0.78 18.61
C ASN A 5 -0.78 0.65 18.60
N GLU A 6 -0.04 1.06 19.64
CA GLU A 6 0.65 2.37 19.73
C GLU A 6 1.86 2.48 18.80
N SER A 7 2.39 1.36 18.28
CA SER A 7 3.54 1.35 17.36
C SER A 7 3.19 1.72 15.92
N TYR A 8 1.91 1.65 15.54
CA TYR A 8 1.48 2.00 14.18
C TYR A 8 1.43 3.51 13.95
N ARG A 9 1.89 3.94 12.78
CA ARG A 9 1.70 5.30 12.28
C ARG A 9 0.28 5.47 11.75
N LYS A 10 -0.17 6.72 11.69
CA LYS A 10 -1.45 7.07 11.05
C LYS A 10 -1.48 6.74 9.56
N THR A 11 -0.31 6.64 8.92
CA THR A 11 -0.17 6.27 7.52
C THR A 11 -0.13 4.75 7.33
N ASP A 12 -0.08 3.96 8.40
CA ASP A 12 -0.01 2.52 8.27
C ASP A 12 -1.38 1.93 7.98
N SER A 13 -1.41 0.97 7.06
CA SER A 13 -2.60 0.24 6.66
C SER A 13 -2.21 -1.15 6.13
N TRP A 14 -3.20 -1.90 5.71
CA TRP A 14 -3.05 -3.22 5.10
C TRP A 14 -3.85 -3.27 3.82
N ALA A 15 -3.33 -3.96 2.81
CA ALA A 15 -3.94 -4.10 1.49
C ALA A 15 -5.13 -5.07 1.53
N TYR A 16 -6.11 -4.72 2.36
CA TYR A 16 -7.38 -5.38 2.54
C TYR A 16 -8.49 -4.36 2.35
N TRP A 17 -9.46 -4.74 1.53
CA TRP A 17 -10.70 -3.99 1.32
C TRP A 17 -11.88 -4.95 1.44
N THR A 18 -13.07 -4.40 1.67
CA THR A 18 -14.30 -5.18 1.61
C THR A 18 -14.46 -5.72 0.19
N VAL A 19 -14.40 -7.04 0.05
CA VAL A 19 -14.51 -7.69 -1.26
C VAL A 19 -15.95 -7.54 -1.77
N PRO A 20 -16.16 -7.07 -3.01
CA PRO A 20 -17.51 -6.91 -3.57
C PRO A 20 -18.27 -8.24 -3.59
N ALA A 21 -19.52 -8.23 -3.13
CA ALA A 21 -20.37 -9.41 -3.14
C ALA A 21 -20.60 -9.89 -4.58
N GLY A 22 -20.42 -11.20 -4.82
CA GLY A 22 -20.64 -11.80 -6.14
C GLY A 22 -19.54 -11.52 -7.16
N LEU A 23 -18.40 -10.93 -6.77
CA LEU A 23 -17.24 -10.80 -7.65
C LEU A 23 -16.78 -12.18 -8.13
N SER A 24 -16.79 -12.38 -9.45
CA SER A 24 -16.33 -13.62 -10.06
C SER A 24 -14.83 -13.82 -9.81
N LYS A 25 -14.42 -15.07 -9.59
CA LYS A 25 -12.99 -15.43 -9.53
C LYS A 25 -12.29 -15.29 -10.88
N ASP A 26 -13.06 -15.32 -11.97
CA ASP A 26 -12.57 -15.20 -13.34
C ASP A 26 -12.74 -13.77 -13.89
N ALA A 27 -13.11 -12.81 -13.04
CA ALA A 27 -13.23 -11.41 -13.44
C ALA A 27 -11.86 -10.88 -13.88
N SER A 28 -11.84 -10.13 -14.99
CA SER A 28 -10.68 -9.35 -15.39
C SER A 28 -10.32 -8.32 -14.30
N ALA A 29 -9.08 -7.83 -14.30
CA ALA A 29 -8.67 -6.78 -13.37
C ALA A 29 -9.50 -5.49 -13.57
N LYS A 30 -9.96 -5.23 -14.80
CA LYS A 30 -10.83 -4.09 -15.12
C LYS A 30 -12.26 -4.25 -14.56
N GLU A 31 -12.84 -5.44 -14.67
CA GLU A 31 -14.13 -5.75 -14.04
C GLU A 31 -14.02 -5.70 -12.53
N THR A 32 -12.94 -6.25 -11.98
CA THR A 32 -12.61 -6.20 -10.56
C THR A 32 -12.50 -4.75 -10.07
N GLN A 33 -11.82 -3.86 -10.80
CA GLN A 33 -11.76 -2.44 -10.48
C GLN A 33 -13.13 -1.77 -10.47
N THR A 34 -13.97 -2.07 -11.46
CA THR A 34 -15.35 -1.56 -11.51
C THR A 34 -16.14 -2.03 -10.30
N ALA A 35 -16.05 -3.31 -9.93
CA ALA A 35 -16.75 -3.87 -8.78
C ALA A 35 -16.28 -3.25 -7.44
N PHE A 36 -14.97 -3.09 -7.23
CA PHE A 36 -14.44 -2.41 -6.05
C PHE A 36 -14.82 -0.93 -5.99
N HIS A 37 -14.89 -0.25 -7.14
CA HIS A 37 -15.36 1.14 -7.20
C HIS A 37 -16.84 1.24 -6.78
N ASP A 38 -17.71 0.42 -7.38
CA ASP A 38 -19.16 0.50 -7.21
C ASP A 38 -19.61 0.09 -5.80
N SER A 39 -18.80 -0.72 -5.11
CA SER A 39 -19.04 -1.16 -3.73
C SER A 39 -18.13 -0.48 -2.70
N TYR A 40 -17.37 0.55 -3.09
CA TYR A 40 -16.36 1.15 -2.22
C TYR A 40 -16.97 1.68 -0.92
N GLN A 41 -16.42 1.23 0.20
CA GLN A 41 -16.72 1.75 1.53
C GLN A 41 -15.41 2.26 2.16
N PRO A 42 -15.34 3.54 2.55
CA PRO A 42 -14.23 4.05 3.37
C PRO A 42 -14.07 3.27 4.66
N GLY A 43 -12.85 3.27 5.21
CA GLY A 43 -12.51 2.55 6.44
C GLY A 43 -11.99 1.14 6.20
N PHE A 44 -11.59 0.46 7.28
CA PHE A 44 -11.00 -0.87 7.19
C PHE A 44 -12.08 -1.97 7.25
N PRO A 45 -11.91 -3.13 6.58
CA PRO A 45 -12.92 -4.18 6.59
C PRO A 45 -13.19 -4.68 8.01
N ALA A 46 -14.43 -4.48 8.50
CA ALA A 46 -14.84 -4.86 9.85
C ALA A 46 -14.79 -6.38 10.11
N THR A 47 -14.66 -7.19 9.06
CA THR A 47 -14.51 -8.65 9.15
C THR A 47 -13.09 -9.09 9.47
N ILE A 48 -12.12 -8.17 9.49
CA ILE A 48 -10.72 -8.46 9.80
C ILE A 48 -10.42 -8.00 11.22
N ASP A 49 -9.96 -8.94 12.05
CA ASP A 49 -9.46 -8.62 13.38
C ASP A 49 -8.11 -7.90 13.28
N LYS A 50 -8.00 -6.73 13.88
CA LYS A 50 -6.79 -5.90 13.86
C LYS A 50 -5.69 -6.48 14.75
N ASP A 51 -6.05 -7.19 15.81
CA ASP A 51 -5.06 -7.82 16.70
C ASP A 51 -4.34 -8.98 15.98
N ASP A 52 -5.05 -9.70 15.10
CA ASP A 52 -4.47 -10.73 14.23
C ASP A 52 -3.46 -10.15 13.22
N LEU A 53 -3.59 -8.88 12.84
CA LEU A 53 -2.65 -8.22 11.93
C LEU A 53 -1.30 -7.94 12.62
N THR A 54 -1.33 -7.58 13.90
CA THR A 54 -0.11 -7.40 14.70
C THR A 54 0.70 -8.70 14.76
N ALA A 55 0.04 -9.85 14.92
CA ALA A 55 0.70 -11.16 14.92
C ALA A 55 1.32 -11.52 13.54
N LYS A 56 0.85 -10.92 12.45
CA LYS A 56 1.31 -11.16 11.08
C LYS A 56 2.49 -10.29 10.64
N LEU A 57 2.88 -9.27 11.41
CA LEU A 57 3.97 -8.35 11.06
C LEU A 57 5.27 -9.10 10.68
N SER A 58 5.66 -10.09 11.48
CA SER A 58 6.85 -10.94 11.23
C SER A 58 6.77 -11.83 9.98
N GLN A 59 5.60 -11.93 9.35
CA GLN A 59 5.32 -12.75 8.16
C GLN A 59 5.08 -11.88 6.92
N VAL A 60 5.15 -10.56 7.04
CA VAL A 60 4.95 -9.63 5.92
C VAL A 60 6.01 -9.90 4.86
N LYS A 61 5.55 -10.20 3.64
CA LYS A 61 6.40 -10.41 2.45
C LYS A 61 6.46 -9.21 1.52
N TYR A 62 5.41 -8.38 1.52
CA TYR A 62 5.25 -7.26 0.60
C TYR A 62 4.78 -6.04 1.35
N ILE A 63 5.29 -4.87 0.94
CA ILE A 63 4.95 -3.58 1.52
C ILE A 63 4.64 -2.61 0.37
N PHE A 64 3.43 -2.08 0.29
CA PHE A 64 3.15 -0.96 -0.62
C PHE A 64 3.61 0.35 0.03
N VAL A 65 4.46 1.10 -0.67
CA VAL A 65 5.00 2.37 -0.16
C VAL A 65 4.46 3.53 -1.00
N GLY A 66 3.65 4.38 -0.38
CA GLY A 66 3.19 5.64 -0.95
C GLY A 66 4.22 6.76 -0.77
N LEU A 67 3.98 7.91 -1.40
CA LEU A 67 4.87 9.06 -1.21
C LEU A 67 4.60 9.75 0.11
N ASN A 68 3.33 10.14 0.33
CA ASN A 68 2.87 10.95 1.44
C ASN A 68 1.33 11.07 1.44
N PRO A 69 0.71 11.43 2.58
CA PRO A 69 -0.72 11.73 2.64
C PRO A 69 -1.09 13.03 1.90
N GLY A 70 -2.22 13.03 1.20
CA GLY A 70 -2.80 14.25 0.65
C GLY A 70 -3.39 15.18 1.71
N ASN A 71 -3.85 16.37 1.33
CA ASN A 71 -4.40 17.40 2.25
C ASN A 71 -5.64 16.96 3.05
N ALA A 72 -6.28 15.85 2.66
CA ALA A 72 -7.36 15.25 3.44
C ALA A 72 -6.84 14.54 4.72
N GLY A 73 -5.53 14.33 4.82
CA GLY A 73 -4.89 13.48 5.81
C GLY A 73 -5.13 11.99 5.55
N PRO A 74 -4.48 11.12 6.33
CA PRO A 74 -4.86 9.71 6.41
C PRO A 74 -6.25 9.58 7.08
N GLU A 75 -6.87 8.41 6.94
CA GLU A 75 -8.10 8.11 7.67
C GLU A 75 -7.90 8.19 9.19
N GLN A 76 -8.96 8.59 9.90
CA GLN A 76 -8.90 8.66 11.37
C GLN A 76 -8.88 7.27 12.01
N GLU A 77 -9.46 6.30 11.31
CA GLU A 77 -9.47 4.90 11.72
C GLU A 77 -8.10 4.26 11.46
N LEU A 78 -7.55 3.57 12.46
CA LEU A 78 -6.34 2.74 12.27
C LEU A 78 -6.57 1.71 11.16
N PHE A 79 -5.64 1.67 10.20
CA PHE A 79 -5.70 0.90 8.96
C PHE A 79 -6.81 1.28 7.98
N GLY A 80 -7.66 2.25 8.29
CA GLY A 80 -8.69 2.72 7.37
C GLY A 80 -8.07 3.01 6.01
N ASN A 81 -8.73 2.55 4.93
CA ASN A 81 -8.23 2.57 3.56
C ASN A 81 -7.23 3.71 3.37
N PHE A 82 -5.98 3.38 3.08
CA PHE A 82 -4.78 4.23 3.10
C PHE A 82 -5.02 5.76 3.00
N HIS A 83 -5.78 6.21 1.99
CA HIS A 83 -6.21 7.62 1.85
C HIS A 83 -7.74 7.84 1.79
N GLY A 84 -8.51 6.76 1.92
CA GLY A 84 -9.75 6.79 2.68
C GLY A 84 -11.02 7.06 1.91
N GLN A 85 -11.09 8.25 1.33
CA GLN A 85 -12.24 8.68 0.56
C GLN A 85 -12.17 8.15 -0.87
N ILE A 86 -13.29 7.78 -1.48
CA ILE A 86 -13.32 7.23 -2.85
C ILE A 86 -12.54 8.06 -3.89
N ARG A 87 -12.42 9.38 -3.68
CA ARG A 87 -11.64 10.28 -4.52
C ARG A 87 -10.13 10.00 -4.55
N SER A 88 -9.58 9.34 -3.52
CA SER A 88 -8.18 8.87 -3.51
C SER A 88 -7.93 7.73 -4.50
N ALA A 89 -9.00 7.02 -4.85
CA ALA A 89 -9.01 5.87 -5.75
C ALA A 89 -8.35 4.61 -5.18
N ASP A 90 -8.39 4.38 -3.87
CA ASP A 90 -7.83 3.18 -3.22
C ASP A 90 -8.42 1.88 -3.81
N TYR A 91 -9.65 1.91 -4.33
CA TYR A 91 -10.27 0.79 -5.07
C TYR A 91 -9.45 0.30 -6.28
N ARG A 92 -8.63 1.17 -6.87
CA ARG A 92 -7.72 0.80 -7.97
C ARG A 92 -6.57 -0.07 -7.45
N LEU A 93 -5.98 0.30 -6.31
CA LEU A 93 -4.99 -0.52 -5.64
C LEU A 93 -5.59 -1.85 -5.16
N ALA A 94 -6.80 -1.80 -4.60
CA ALA A 94 -7.55 -3.00 -4.22
C ALA A 94 -7.68 -3.97 -5.40
N ALA A 95 -8.10 -3.48 -6.56
CA ALA A 95 -8.25 -4.30 -7.75
C ALA A 95 -6.92 -4.83 -8.30
N ALA A 96 -5.84 -4.04 -8.24
CA ALA A 96 -4.53 -4.50 -8.67
C ALA A 96 -3.97 -5.59 -7.74
N ALA A 97 -4.18 -5.48 -6.43
CA ALA A 97 -3.67 -6.43 -5.44
C ALA A 97 -4.55 -7.68 -5.26
N TYR A 98 -5.87 -7.57 -5.46
CA TYR A 98 -6.82 -8.66 -5.21
C TYR A 98 -6.48 -9.92 -6.04
N GLY A 99 -6.53 -11.08 -5.39
CA GLY A 99 -6.18 -12.36 -6.02
C GLY A 99 -4.68 -12.62 -6.20
N THR A 100 -3.81 -11.68 -5.83
CA THR A 100 -2.34 -11.87 -5.83
C THR A 100 -1.82 -12.23 -4.43
N GLY A 101 -0.57 -12.71 -4.36
CA GLY A 101 0.12 -12.92 -3.08
C GLY A 101 0.41 -11.63 -2.28
N ALA A 102 0.19 -10.45 -2.88
CA ALA A 102 0.30 -9.16 -2.21
C ALA A 102 -1.04 -8.68 -1.60
N TRP A 103 -2.13 -9.45 -1.74
CA TRP A 103 -3.36 -9.17 -0.99
C TRP A 103 -3.13 -9.36 0.51
N GLY A 104 -3.37 -8.30 1.30
CA GLY A 104 -2.98 -8.25 2.70
C GLY A 104 -1.52 -7.86 2.95
N ALA A 105 -0.83 -7.29 1.95
CA ALA A 105 0.46 -6.62 2.16
C ALA A 105 0.34 -5.47 3.18
N PHE A 106 1.43 -5.14 3.86
CA PHE A 106 1.50 -3.93 4.68
C PHE A 106 1.54 -2.69 3.78
N MET A 107 1.05 -1.54 4.25
CA MET A 107 1.06 -0.29 3.49
C MET A 107 1.50 0.86 4.39
N THR A 108 2.35 1.74 3.87
CA THR A 108 2.77 2.96 4.58
C THR A 108 3.27 4.02 3.59
N ASP A 109 3.57 5.21 4.08
CA ASP A 109 4.13 6.31 3.27
C ASP A 109 5.60 6.55 3.58
N LEU A 110 6.35 6.97 2.56
CA LEU A 110 7.74 7.39 2.70
C LEU A 110 7.90 8.71 3.47
N SER A 111 6.89 9.58 3.45
CA SER A 111 6.89 10.85 4.17
C SER A 111 5.57 11.05 4.91
N GLY A 112 5.63 11.47 6.17
CA GLY A 112 4.46 11.89 6.94
C GLY A 112 3.94 13.30 6.60
N GLU A 113 4.55 14.00 5.64
CA GLU A 113 4.14 15.36 5.26
C GLU A 113 2.77 15.37 4.55
N ILE A 114 1.81 16.10 5.11
CA ILE A 114 0.47 16.27 4.52
C ILE A 114 0.54 17.29 3.37
N GLN A 115 0.46 16.81 2.14
CA GLN A 115 0.61 17.63 0.93
C GLN A 115 0.03 16.95 -0.32
N SER A 116 -1.00 17.54 -0.93
CA SER A 116 -1.58 17.00 -2.18
C SER A 116 -0.72 17.21 -3.44
N ASP A 117 0.12 18.24 -3.50
CA ASP A 117 1.03 18.44 -4.63
C ASP A 117 2.36 17.72 -4.38
N SER A 118 2.48 16.52 -4.97
CA SER A 118 3.67 15.70 -4.85
C SER A 118 4.95 16.43 -5.29
N LYS A 119 4.90 17.49 -6.11
CA LYS A 119 6.08 18.27 -6.50
C LYS A 119 6.71 19.02 -5.34
N GLN A 120 5.91 19.38 -4.32
CA GLN A 120 6.36 20.11 -3.14
C GLN A 120 7.09 19.20 -2.14
N ILE A 121 6.78 17.90 -2.14
CA ILE A 121 7.43 16.93 -1.25
C ILE A 121 8.90 16.75 -1.64
N LYS A 122 9.80 16.83 -0.66
CA LYS A 122 11.22 16.49 -0.85
C LYS A 122 11.50 15.20 -0.11
N VAL A 123 11.84 14.15 -0.87
CA VAL A 123 12.31 12.89 -0.28
C VAL A 123 13.79 13.05 0.05
N THR A 124 14.13 12.85 1.32
CA THR A 124 15.48 12.93 1.86
C THR A 124 15.97 11.56 2.35
N GLU A 125 17.26 11.44 2.63
CA GLU A 125 17.82 10.23 3.27
C GLU A 125 17.20 9.98 4.65
N ALA A 126 16.86 11.05 5.39
CA ALA A 126 16.18 10.93 6.67
C ALA A 126 14.81 10.25 6.55
N ASN A 127 14.08 10.48 5.45
CA ASN A 127 12.81 9.79 5.19
C ASN A 127 13.01 8.29 4.98
N VAL A 128 14.07 7.90 4.26
CA VAL A 128 14.39 6.48 4.01
C VAL A 128 14.80 5.80 5.31
N GLN A 129 15.65 6.44 6.12
CA GLN A 129 16.06 5.89 7.41
C GLN A 129 14.88 5.77 8.38
N ASP A 130 14.00 6.77 8.40
CA ASP A 130 12.79 6.75 9.22
C ASP A 130 11.83 5.61 8.82
N LEU A 131 11.66 5.36 7.52
CA LEU A 131 10.90 4.22 7.03
C LEU A 131 11.51 2.88 7.47
N ILE A 132 12.83 2.70 7.32
CA ILE A 132 13.50 1.45 7.71
C ILE A 132 13.36 1.21 9.21
N ASN A 133 13.68 2.22 10.03
CA ASN A 133 13.54 2.13 11.48
C ASN A 133 12.12 1.76 11.89
N HIS A 134 11.11 2.33 11.22
CA HIS A 134 9.71 1.99 11.48
C HIS A 134 9.37 0.54 11.18
N LEU A 135 9.82 0.03 10.03
CA LEU A 135 9.62 -1.37 9.66
C LEU A 135 10.30 -2.32 10.64
N ASP A 136 11.51 -1.98 11.09
CA ASP A 136 12.26 -2.73 12.10
C ASP A 136 11.57 -2.70 13.47
N GLU A 137 11.06 -1.54 13.89
CA GLU A 137 10.29 -1.36 15.13
C GLU A 137 9.00 -2.19 15.12
N LEU A 138 8.35 -2.32 13.96
CA LEU A 138 7.21 -3.21 13.74
C LEU A 138 7.62 -4.69 13.58
N GLY A 139 8.92 -5.00 13.58
CA GLY A 139 9.40 -6.37 13.38
C GLY A 139 9.05 -6.96 12.01
N ILE A 140 8.85 -6.11 11.00
CA ILE A 140 8.66 -6.53 9.62
C ILE A 140 10.02 -7.00 9.08
N PRO A 141 10.10 -8.18 8.44
CA PRO A 141 11.38 -8.69 7.96
C PRO A 141 12.06 -7.75 6.95
N GLU A 142 13.37 -7.57 7.07
CA GLU A 142 14.14 -6.80 6.07
C GLU A 142 14.06 -7.40 4.66
N THR A 143 13.72 -8.69 4.55
CA THR A 143 13.51 -9.38 3.27
C THR A 143 12.17 -9.08 2.61
N ALA A 144 11.27 -8.34 3.27
CA ALA A 144 10.02 -7.92 2.69
C ALA A 144 10.27 -6.98 1.50
N VAL A 145 9.58 -7.24 0.39
CA VAL A 145 9.71 -6.49 -0.85
C VAL A 145 8.94 -5.17 -0.73
N LEU A 146 9.63 -4.05 -0.90
CA LEU A 146 9.01 -2.74 -1.00
C LEU A 146 8.53 -2.52 -2.43
N ILE A 147 7.22 -2.32 -2.60
CA ILE A 147 6.57 -1.98 -3.86
C ILE A 147 6.27 -0.49 -3.84
N ALA A 148 7.15 0.30 -4.45
CA ALA A 148 7.02 1.75 -4.49
C ALA A 148 5.92 2.19 -5.47
N MET A 149 4.94 2.93 -4.95
CA MET A 149 3.82 3.46 -5.72
C MET A 149 4.21 4.79 -6.37
N GLY A 150 4.60 4.74 -7.64
CA GLY A 150 4.96 5.90 -8.45
C GLY A 150 6.47 6.20 -8.49
N THR A 151 6.88 6.89 -9.57
CA THR A 151 8.29 7.14 -9.89
C THR A 151 9.03 7.97 -8.85
N LYS A 152 8.35 8.92 -8.20
CA LYS A 152 8.98 9.78 -7.19
C LYS A 152 9.33 8.99 -5.92
N THR A 153 8.42 8.12 -5.48
CA THR A 153 8.66 7.20 -4.36
C THR A 153 9.78 6.22 -4.69
N PHE A 154 9.73 5.60 -5.88
CA PHE A 154 10.76 4.65 -6.31
C PHE A 154 12.15 5.30 -6.33
N LYS A 155 12.33 6.43 -7.01
CA LYS A 155 13.61 7.17 -7.02
C LYS A 155 14.02 7.71 -5.65
N GLY A 156 13.05 7.87 -4.75
CA GLY A 156 13.29 8.21 -3.36
C GLY A 156 14.06 7.13 -2.62
N LEU A 157 13.71 5.87 -2.88
CA LEU A 157 14.24 4.66 -2.23
C LEU A 157 15.42 4.03 -2.98
N ASP A 158 15.43 4.10 -4.31
CA ASP A 158 16.40 3.45 -5.17
C ASP A 158 17.84 3.90 -4.84
N GLY A 159 18.72 2.92 -4.64
CA GLY A 159 20.11 3.12 -4.21
C GLY A 159 20.30 3.59 -2.76
N LYS A 160 19.25 3.73 -1.95
CA LYS A 160 19.31 4.17 -0.54
C LYS A 160 18.81 3.13 0.46
N LEU A 161 18.13 2.10 -0.01
CA LEU A 161 17.74 0.97 0.82
C LEU A 161 18.95 0.05 1.08
N PRO A 162 19.02 -0.59 2.27
CA PRO A 162 19.91 -1.71 2.50
C PRO A 162 19.69 -2.82 1.46
N ALA A 163 20.75 -3.56 1.12
CA ALA A 163 20.67 -4.62 0.10
C ALA A 163 19.72 -5.77 0.49
N SER A 164 19.38 -5.90 1.78
CA SER A 164 18.41 -6.88 2.28
C SER A 164 16.98 -6.57 1.85
N HIS A 165 16.64 -5.31 1.59
CA HIS A 165 15.31 -4.85 1.17
C HIS A 165 15.18 -4.82 -0.37
N PRO A 166 14.44 -5.76 -0.98
CA PRO A 166 14.18 -5.71 -2.42
C PRO A 166 13.22 -4.54 -2.72
N LEU A 167 13.48 -3.83 -3.82
CA LEU A 167 12.66 -2.72 -4.27
C LEU A 167 12.09 -2.99 -5.65
N GLU A 168 10.78 -2.86 -5.77
CA GLU A 168 10.03 -2.93 -7.02
C GLU A 168 9.18 -1.66 -7.19
N GLN A 169 8.66 -1.45 -8.39
CA GLN A 169 7.86 -0.27 -8.71
C GLN A 169 6.49 -0.67 -9.25
N MET A 170 5.46 0.10 -8.91
CA MET A 170 4.20 0.15 -9.65
C MET A 170 3.81 1.60 -9.97
N TYR A 171 2.83 1.80 -10.85
CA TYR A 171 2.24 3.13 -11.04
C TYR A 171 1.44 3.53 -9.80
N HIS A 172 1.34 4.84 -9.55
CA HIS A 172 0.53 5.35 -8.45
C HIS A 172 -0.96 5.36 -8.84
N TYR A 173 -1.83 4.83 -7.98
CA TYR A 173 -3.24 4.54 -8.29
C TYR A 173 -4.16 5.77 -8.42
N SER A 174 -3.76 6.93 -7.87
CA SER A 174 -4.55 8.18 -7.92
C SER A 174 -5.21 8.48 -9.26
N ASN A 175 -6.41 9.06 -9.20
CA ASN A 175 -7.17 9.55 -10.36
C ASN A 175 -6.39 10.53 -11.25
N ALA A 176 -5.39 11.24 -10.71
CA ALA A 176 -4.50 12.10 -11.50
C ALA A 176 -3.73 11.33 -12.58
N ASN A 177 -3.58 10.01 -12.43
CA ASN A 177 -2.89 9.14 -13.38
C ASN A 177 -3.84 8.36 -14.28
N SER A 178 -5.11 8.76 -14.45
CA SER A 178 -6.09 7.97 -15.24
C SER A 178 -5.69 7.74 -16.71
N GLY A 179 -4.78 8.55 -17.27
CA GLY A 179 -4.22 8.31 -18.61
C GLY A 179 -3.00 7.37 -18.65
N HIS A 180 -2.49 6.97 -17.49
CA HIS A 180 -1.30 6.11 -17.33
C HIS A 180 -1.58 4.85 -16.52
N TRP A 181 -2.64 4.88 -15.70
CA TRP A 181 -3.10 3.74 -14.91
C TRP A 181 -3.98 2.84 -15.77
N ASP A 182 -3.66 1.55 -15.73
CA ASP A 182 -4.48 0.48 -16.29
C ASP A 182 -4.50 -0.70 -15.32
N ALA A 183 -5.70 -1.17 -14.96
CA ALA A 183 -5.88 -2.17 -13.91
C ALA A 183 -5.20 -3.50 -14.27
N GLU A 184 -5.29 -3.92 -15.53
CA GLU A 184 -4.66 -5.16 -16.02
C GLU A 184 -3.15 -5.06 -15.96
N THR A 185 -2.60 -3.95 -16.45
CA THR A 185 -1.16 -3.72 -16.46
C THR A 185 -0.59 -3.76 -15.04
N GLU A 186 -1.23 -3.09 -14.08
CA GLU A 186 -0.74 -3.03 -12.70
C GLU A 186 -1.00 -4.32 -11.93
N HIS A 187 -2.11 -5.02 -12.18
CA HIS A 187 -2.36 -6.36 -11.62
C HIS A 187 -1.29 -7.37 -12.08
N ASN A 188 -1.04 -7.46 -13.39
CA ASN A 188 -0.01 -8.33 -13.96
C ASN A 188 1.39 -7.97 -13.47
N LYS A 189 1.65 -6.69 -13.20
CA LYS A 189 2.93 -6.24 -12.63
C LYS A 189 3.09 -6.73 -11.18
N ILE A 190 2.05 -6.62 -10.36
CA ILE A 190 2.06 -7.17 -8.99
C ILE A 190 2.23 -8.69 -9.03
N GLN A 191 1.53 -9.40 -9.91
CA GLN A 191 1.72 -10.85 -10.08
C GLN A 191 3.18 -11.21 -10.39
N LYS A 192 3.82 -10.51 -11.34
CA LYS A 192 5.24 -10.74 -11.67
C LYS A 192 6.19 -10.47 -10.49
N ILE A 193 5.90 -9.44 -9.69
CA ILE A 193 6.65 -9.14 -8.46
C ILE A 193 6.49 -10.30 -7.47
N VAL A 194 5.26 -10.77 -7.27
CA VAL A 194 4.96 -11.90 -6.40
C VAL A 194 5.65 -13.18 -6.89
N GLU A 195 5.62 -13.47 -8.19
CA GLU A 195 6.31 -14.63 -8.78
C GLU A 195 7.83 -14.57 -8.63
N LYS A 196 8.42 -13.38 -8.74
CA LYS A 196 9.86 -13.16 -8.60
C LYS A 196 10.37 -13.36 -7.18
N HIS A 197 9.54 -13.03 -6.18
CA HIS A 197 9.94 -12.95 -4.76
C HIS A 197 9.12 -13.86 -3.83
N GLY A 198 8.29 -14.75 -4.39
CA GLY A 198 7.27 -15.55 -3.70
C GLY A 198 7.78 -16.76 -2.94
#